data_AF-A0A399PWW8-F1
#
_entry.id   AF-A0A399PWW8-F1
#
_cell.length_a   1.000
_cell.length_b   1.000
_cell.length_c   1.000
_cell.angle_alpha   90.00
_cell.angle_beta   90.00
_cell.angle_gamma   90.00
#
_symmetry.space_group_name_H-M   'P 1'
#
loop_
_entity.id
_entity.type
_entity.pdbx_description
1 polymer ?
#
loop_
_entity_poly.entity_id
_entity_poly.type
_entity_poly.pdbx_seq_one_letter_code
_entity_poly.pdbx_strand_id
1 'polypeptide(L)'
;MDPEHTPEHTPGQAPREASDLHADGATRSRRGGAPALEHTEAAEARLASRELDEGMPESAGLDDDRDADPGAVRTRFRALPGAFFSEARESTVFLPYEFVFRRLVDLPPLIVWDAVSDADMVSGWLAEASIEQGDGGEFWFVWMTVPDRSLASASGGVVTRFEEGRAIDYTFVHEGEVSARFLIRLHEVPGGPRDRQTEIGVTVSGFLPAGIANVIKASWRLHLDLLEDLVHGSPVDWATCEAEHGATWRRYLAELESAEG
;
A
#
# COMPACT_ATOMS: atom_id res chain seq x y z
N MET A 1 3.48 -66.37 3.99
CA MET A 1 2.32 -67.26 4.10
C MET A 1 2.09 -67.41 5.59
N ASP A 2 1.23 -66.56 6.14
CA ASP A 2 0.76 -66.59 7.54
C ASP A 2 -0.68 -66.03 7.52
N PRO A 3 -1.65 -66.73 8.13
CA PRO A 3 -3.07 -66.32 8.20
C PRO A 3 -3.39 -65.67 9.56
N GLU A 4 -4.54 -64.99 9.68
CA GLU A 4 -5.52 -65.07 10.80
C GLU A 4 -6.50 -63.86 10.85
N HIS A 5 -7.79 -64.15 10.67
CA HIS A 5 -8.95 -63.52 11.33
C HIS A 5 -8.89 -63.87 12.83
N THR A 6 -9.27 -63.11 13.87
CA THR A 6 -10.46 -62.29 14.26
C THR A 6 -10.22 -61.90 15.78
N PRO A 7 -11.14 -61.37 16.63
CA PRO A 7 -12.30 -60.44 16.54
C PRO A 7 -12.32 -59.38 17.72
N GLU A 8 -13.51 -58.80 17.98
CA GLU A 8 -14.01 -58.17 19.25
C GLU A 8 -13.76 -56.65 19.44
N HIS A 9 -14.60 -55.82 20.06
CA HIS A 9 -16.01 -55.77 20.47
C HIS A 9 -16.24 -54.31 20.94
N THR A 10 -17.42 -53.72 20.69
CA THR A 10 -17.94 -52.53 21.40
C THR A 10 -18.64 -52.98 22.69
N PRO A 11 -18.56 -52.24 23.82
CA PRO A 11 -19.76 -51.50 24.28
C PRO A 11 -19.47 -50.20 25.06
N GLY A 12 -20.53 -49.41 25.27
CA GLY A 12 -20.49 -48.00 25.65
C GLY A 12 -20.29 -47.68 27.12
N GLN A 13 -20.18 -46.37 27.42
CA GLN A 13 -20.73 -45.71 28.62
C GLN A 13 -20.53 -44.18 28.52
N ALA A 14 -21.62 -43.46 28.29
CA ALA A 14 -21.85 -42.14 28.92
C ALA A 14 -22.33 -42.42 30.37
N PRO A 15 -22.16 -41.54 31.39
CA PRO A 15 -22.60 -40.13 31.36
C PRO A 15 -21.76 -39.15 32.22
N ARG A 16 -21.87 -37.83 32.01
CA ARG A 16 -21.74 -36.83 33.10
C ARG A 16 -22.59 -35.59 32.81
N GLU A 17 -23.56 -35.39 33.70
CA GLU A 17 -24.36 -34.20 33.92
C GLU A 17 -23.58 -33.10 34.66
N ALA A 18 -24.20 -31.91 34.62
CA ALA A 18 -24.13 -30.82 35.58
C ALA A 18 -22.90 -29.89 35.54
N SER A 19 -23.14 -28.68 35.04
CA SER A 19 -22.45 -27.48 35.55
C SER A 19 -23.52 -26.45 35.90
N ASP A 20 -23.63 -26.24 37.20
CA ASP A 20 -24.46 -25.26 37.86
C ASP A 20 -24.00 -23.83 37.57
N LEU A 21 -25.00 -22.96 37.41
CA LEU A 21 -24.93 -21.52 37.40
C LEU A 21 -25.05 -20.96 38.82
N HIS A 22 -24.14 -20.08 39.24
CA HIS A 22 -24.44 -18.92 40.08
C HIS A 22 -23.24 -17.95 40.03
N ALA A 23 -23.38 -16.79 39.37
CA ALA A 23 -23.99 -15.54 39.85
C ALA A 23 -23.10 -14.81 40.86
N ASP A 24 -22.60 -13.62 40.52
CA ASP A 24 -22.97 -12.35 41.15
C ASP A 24 -22.20 -11.17 40.53
N GLY A 25 -22.71 -9.94 40.64
CA GLY A 25 -21.83 -8.76 40.64
C GLY A 25 -22.19 -7.55 39.77
N ALA A 26 -23.22 -6.82 40.19
CA ALA A 26 -23.23 -5.36 40.34
C ALA A 26 -23.07 -4.43 39.11
N THR A 27 -24.19 -3.88 38.67
CA THR A 27 -24.30 -2.53 38.08
C THR A 27 -24.27 -1.46 39.18
N ARG A 28 -23.35 -0.48 39.09
CA ARG A 28 -23.49 0.84 39.75
C ARG A 28 -22.69 1.96 39.07
N SER A 29 -23.45 3.00 38.71
CA SER A 29 -23.18 4.44 38.92
C SER A 29 -22.21 5.26 38.04
N ARG A 30 -22.83 6.32 37.49
CA ARG A 30 -22.47 7.77 37.55
C ARG A 30 -21.32 8.34 36.71
N ARG A 31 -21.72 9.11 35.69
CA ARG A 31 -21.63 10.59 35.59
C ARG A 31 -20.52 11.31 36.40
N GLY A 32 -19.59 11.93 35.68
CA GLY A 32 -18.63 12.96 36.13
C GLY A 32 -17.48 12.99 35.12
N GLY A 33 -17.31 14.01 34.27
CA GLY A 33 -16.86 15.34 34.63
C GLY A 33 -15.42 15.50 34.12
N ALA A 34 -15.25 15.94 32.87
CA ALA A 34 -13.94 16.21 32.29
C ALA A 34 -13.43 17.58 32.80
N PRO A 35 -12.22 17.67 33.39
CA PRO A 35 -11.60 18.94 33.72
C PRO A 35 -10.93 19.58 32.49
N ALA A 36 -10.98 20.92 32.46
CA ALA A 36 -10.36 21.78 31.48
C ALA A 36 -8.83 21.72 31.54
N LEU A 37 -8.18 21.72 30.36
CA LEU A 37 -6.74 21.93 30.22
C LEU A 37 -6.49 23.43 30.03
N GLU A 38 -5.87 24.06 31.03
CA GLU A 38 -5.28 25.39 30.91
C GLU A 38 -3.92 25.25 30.20
N HIS A 39 -3.81 25.83 29.01
CA HIS A 39 -2.57 25.94 28.25
C HIS A 39 -1.85 27.25 28.63
N THR A 40 -0.98 27.20 29.63
CA THR A 40 -0.02 28.26 29.93
C THR A 40 1.39 27.71 29.93
N GLU A 41 1.92 27.36 28.75
CA GLU A 41 3.33 27.05 28.57
C GLU A 41 3.74 27.19 27.09
N ALA A 42 3.62 28.41 26.55
CA ALA A 42 4.01 28.72 25.16
C ALA A 42 4.68 30.09 25.00
N ALA A 43 5.30 30.61 26.08
CA ALA A 43 5.84 31.98 26.12
C ALA A 43 7.36 32.09 26.33
N GLU A 44 8.10 31.03 26.67
CA GLU A 44 9.53 31.17 27.03
C GLU A 44 10.54 30.75 25.95
N ALA A 45 10.11 30.17 24.82
CA ALA A 45 11.04 29.68 23.80
C ALA A 45 11.48 30.72 22.72
N ARG A 46 11.11 32.01 22.85
CA ARG A 46 11.32 33.03 21.79
C ARG A 46 12.39 34.09 22.07
N LEU A 47 13.27 33.89 23.05
CA LEU A 47 14.29 34.90 23.41
C LEU A 47 15.76 34.49 23.20
N ALA A 48 16.06 33.38 22.52
CA ALA A 48 17.43 32.85 22.40
C ALA A 48 17.99 32.74 20.97
N SER A 49 17.58 33.56 20.01
CA SER A 49 18.16 33.52 18.64
C SER A 49 18.41 34.90 18.03
N ARG A 50 18.79 35.87 18.85
CA ARG A 50 19.13 37.22 18.39
C ARG A 50 20.51 37.63 18.89
N GLU A 51 21.52 36.92 18.43
CA GLU A 51 22.93 37.33 18.46
C GLU A 51 23.72 36.35 17.58
N LEU A 52 24.78 36.84 16.93
CA LEU A 52 25.59 36.20 15.87
C LEU A 52 25.22 36.60 14.44
N ASP A 53 25.35 37.89 14.17
CA ASP A 53 25.76 38.45 12.88
C ASP A 53 27.11 39.15 13.11
N GLU A 54 28.22 38.51 12.72
CA GLU A 54 29.51 39.17 12.48
C GLU A 54 30.55 38.19 11.91
N GLY A 55 31.13 38.53 10.74
CA GLY A 55 32.47 38.07 10.38
C GLY A 55 32.59 37.11 9.19
N MET A 56 32.39 37.63 7.99
CA MET A 56 32.87 37.03 6.72
C MET A 56 34.31 37.52 6.46
N PRO A 57 35.25 36.64 6.06
CA PRO A 57 36.24 37.05 5.09
C PRO A 57 36.28 36.14 3.85
N GLU A 58 36.57 36.76 2.70
CA GLU A 58 36.75 36.15 1.39
C GLU A 58 37.93 35.18 1.34
N SER A 59 37.79 34.10 0.57
CA SER A 59 38.91 33.46 -0.11
C SER A 59 38.41 32.77 -1.39
N ALA A 60 39.05 33.15 -2.50
CA ALA A 60 38.80 32.67 -3.85
C ALA A 60 39.48 31.32 -4.12
N GLY A 61 38.82 30.52 -4.94
CA GLY A 61 39.42 29.58 -5.89
C GLY A 61 39.85 28.23 -5.33
N LEU A 62 39.12 27.19 -5.71
CA LEU A 62 39.67 25.97 -6.31
C LEU A 62 38.49 25.11 -6.79
N ASP A 63 38.40 24.99 -8.11
CA ASP A 63 37.57 24.02 -8.82
C ASP A 63 37.94 22.60 -8.36
N ASP A 64 36.95 21.82 -7.93
CA ASP A 64 36.98 20.36 -8.03
C ASP A 64 35.55 19.90 -8.37
N ASP A 65 35.35 19.69 -9.67
CA ASP A 65 34.25 18.92 -10.24
C ASP A 65 34.26 17.52 -9.63
N ARG A 66 33.38 17.28 -8.66
CA ARG A 66 32.87 15.93 -8.37
C ARG A 66 31.38 15.97 -8.10
N ASP A 67 30.67 15.48 -9.10
CA ASP A 67 29.30 14.98 -9.09
C ASP A 67 28.90 14.37 -7.75
N ALA A 68 28.14 15.12 -6.97
CA ALA A 68 27.26 14.61 -5.92
C ALA A 68 26.29 15.74 -5.51
N ASP A 69 25.20 15.88 -6.26
CA ASP A 69 24.00 16.57 -5.74
C ASP A 69 22.89 15.54 -5.46
N PRO A 70 22.77 15.03 -4.22
CA PRO A 70 21.53 14.41 -3.73
C PRO A 70 20.45 15.45 -3.38
N GLY A 71 20.66 16.73 -3.72
CA GLY A 71 19.75 17.85 -3.51
C GLY A 71 18.77 18.16 -4.65
N ALA A 72 18.72 17.35 -5.72
CA ALA A 72 17.69 17.39 -6.76
C ALA A 72 16.27 17.01 -6.27
N VAL A 73 16.08 16.87 -4.95
CA VAL A 73 14.80 16.73 -4.23
C VAL A 73 13.92 18.00 -4.32
N ARG A 74 14.37 19.12 -4.90
CA ARG A 74 13.75 20.44 -4.68
C ARG A 74 13.35 21.27 -5.91
N THR A 75 12.93 20.62 -7.00
CA THR A 75 12.11 21.29 -8.04
C THR A 75 10.62 20.96 -7.95
N ARG A 76 10.14 20.73 -6.71
CA ARG A 76 8.95 21.37 -6.10
C ARG A 76 7.77 21.73 -7.03
N PHE A 77 7.09 20.69 -7.51
CA PHE A 77 5.71 20.76 -8.02
C PHE A 77 5.49 21.69 -9.21
N ARG A 78 5.94 21.25 -10.39
CA ARG A 78 5.11 21.42 -11.58
C ARG A 78 4.37 20.12 -11.77
N ALA A 79 3.11 20.07 -11.33
CA ALA A 79 2.20 19.08 -11.85
C ALA A 79 2.27 19.19 -13.38
N LEU A 80 2.94 18.24 -14.03
CA LEU A 80 2.51 17.89 -15.36
C LEU A 80 1.22 17.12 -15.11
N PRO A 81 0.08 17.67 -15.52
CA PRO A 81 -1.19 17.09 -15.17
C PRO A 81 -1.21 15.65 -15.69
N GLY A 82 -1.98 14.80 -15.01
CA GLY A 82 -2.87 13.95 -15.78
C GLY A 82 -3.63 14.88 -16.72
N ALA A 83 -3.06 15.14 -17.90
CA ALA A 83 -3.60 16.10 -18.88
C ALA A 83 -4.99 15.65 -19.35
N PHE A 84 -5.32 14.38 -19.12
CA PHE A 84 -6.67 13.85 -19.23
C PHE A 84 -7.62 14.28 -18.11
N PHE A 85 -7.15 14.62 -16.91
CA PHE A 85 -8.02 15.07 -15.82
C PHE A 85 -8.33 16.57 -15.85
N SER A 86 -7.46 17.44 -16.38
CA SER A 86 -7.80 18.87 -16.44
C SER A 86 -8.63 19.25 -17.66
N GLU A 87 -8.40 18.63 -18.83
CA GLU A 87 -9.11 19.00 -20.07
C GLU A 87 -10.38 18.16 -20.29
N ALA A 88 -10.42 16.90 -19.81
CA ALA A 88 -11.64 16.07 -19.90
C ALA A 88 -12.63 16.31 -18.74
N ARG A 89 -12.30 17.18 -17.77
CA ARG A 89 -13.17 17.51 -16.63
C ARG A 89 -14.42 18.29 -17.01
N GLU A 90 -14.46 18.92 -18.18
CA GLU A 90 -15.66 19.64 -18.63
C GLU A 90 -16.79 18.70 -19.11
N SER A 91 -16.54 17.40 -19.34
CA SER A 91 -17.59 16.47 -19.79
C SER A 91 -17.47 15.02 -19.30
N THR A 92 -16.42 14.68 -18.54
CA THR A 92 -16.26 13.32 -17.99
C THR A 92 -16.91 13.23 -16.61
N VAL A 93 -17.86 12.31 -16.46
CA VAL A 93 -18.45 11.99 -15.15
C VAL A 93 -17.45 11.16 -14.35
N PHE A 94 -17.10 11.66 -13.16
CA PHE A 94 -16.29 10.92 -12.19
C PHE A 94 -17.20 10.25 -11.18
N LEU A 95 -16.97 8.95 -10.94
CA LEU A 95 -17.71 8.17 -9.97
C LEU A 95 -16.77 7.72 -8.85
N PRO A 96 -17.24 7.69 -7.59
CA PRO A 96 -16.49 7.10 -6.51
C PRO A 96 -16.31 5.60 -6.78
N TYR A 97 -15.14 5.07 -6.41
CA TYR A 97 -14.85 3.64 -6.52
C TYR A 97 -14.15 3.13 -5.27
N GLU A 98 -14.31 1.83 -5.04
CA GLU A 98 -13.50 1.06 -4.10
C GLU A 98 -13.31 -0.34 -4.69
N PHE A 99 -12.06 -0.74 -4.88
CA PHE A 99 -11.69 -2.07 -5.32
C PHE A 99 -10.88 -2.76 -4.23
N VAL A 100 -11.22 -4.01 -3.95
CA VAL A 100 -10.52 -4.84 -2.97
C VAL A 100 -9.98 -6.06 -3.70
N PHE A 101 -8.67 -6.26 -3.61
CA PHE A 101 -7.96 -7.41 -4.16
C PHE A 101 -7.33 -8.20 -3.03
N ARG A 102 -7.30 -9.52 -3.19
CA ARG A 102 -6.64 -10.44 -2.27
C ARG A 102 -5.75 -11.39 -3.05
N ARG A 103 -4.56 -11.65 -2.53
CA ARG A 103 -3.61 -12.62 -3.09
C ARG A 103 -2.93 -13.38 -1.96
N LEU A 104 -2.74 -14.69 -2.14
CA LEU A 104 -1.89 -15.50 -1.27
C LEU A 104 -0.51 -15.58 -1.89
N VAL A 105 0.52 -15.40 -1.06
CA VAL A 105 1.93 -15.53 -1.45
C VAL A 105 2.61 -16.53 -0.52
N ASP A 106 3.36 -17.46 -1.11
CA ASP A 106 4.05 -18.58 -0.44
C ASP A 106 5.32 -18.17 0.32
N LEU A 107 5.32 -16.96 0.90
CA LEU A 107 6.43 -16.37 1.62
C LEU A 107 5.95 -15.70 2.92
N PRO A 108 6.81 -15.61 3.95
CA PRO A 108 6.50 -14.88 5.19
C PRO A 108 6.25 -13.38 4.95
N PRO A 109 5.44 -12.72 5.79
CA PRO A 109 5.08 -11.31 5.59
C PRO A 109 6.26 -10.35 5.52
N LEU A 110 7.36 -10.64 6.23
CA LEU A 110 8.56 -9.80 6.19
C LEU A 110 9.23 -9.78 4.82
N ILE A 111 9.19 -10.88 4.05
CA ILE A 111 9.75 -10.90 2.68
C ILE A 111 8.84 -10.11 1.74
N VAL A 112 7.52 -10.27 1.90
CA VAL A 112 6.52 -9.53 1.12
C VAL A 112 6.53 -8.05 1.47
N TRP A 113 6.86 -7.70 2.72
CA TRP A 113 6.93 -6.34 3.22
C TRP A 113 7.92 -5.50 2.42
N ASP A 114 9.15 -5.98 2.27
CA ASP A 114 10.17 -5.27 1.48
C ASP A 114 9.67 -4.98 0.06
N ALA A 115 8.94 -5.92 -0.54
CA ALA A 115 8.38 -5.75 -1.87
C ALA A 115 7.30 -4.66 -1.99
N VAL A 116 6.64 -4.28 -0.89
CA VAL A 116 5.59 -3.26 -0.87
C VAL A 116 6.01 -1.95 -0.19
N SER A 117 7.10 -1.93 0.58
CA SER A 117 7.58 -0.75 1.30
C SER A 117 8.81 -0.09 0.69
N ASP A 118 9.68 -0.87 0.05
CA ASP A 118 10.92 -0.37 -0.54
C ASP A 118 10.68 0.16 -1.96
N ALA A 119 11.23 1.33 -2.27
CA ALA A 119 10.99 2.00 -3.54
C ALA A 119 11.58 1.24 -4.74
N ASP A 120 12.76 0.64 -4.59
CA ASP A 120 13.39 -0.14 -5.66
C ASP A 120 12.61 -1.43 -5.92
N MET A 121 12.13 -2.07 -4.85
CA MET A 121 11.30 -3.26 -4.98
C MET A 121 9.91 -2.95 -5.54
N VAL A 122 9.25 -1.87 -5.10
CA VAL A 122 7.97 -1.42 -5.68
C VAL A 122 8.11 -1.11 -7.18
N SER A 123 9.26 -0.56 -7.57
CA SER A 123 9.62 -0.35 -8.98
C SER A 123 9.74 -1.63 -9.78
N GLY A 124 9.97 -2.77 -9.13
CA GLY A 124 10.04 -4.09 -9.75
C GLY A 124 8.70 -4.74 -10.07
N TRP A 125 7.56 -4.14 -9.67
CA TRP A 125 6.25 -4.74 -9.96
C TRP A 125 5.10 -3.77 -10.19
N LEU A 126 5.13 -2.54 -9.64
CA LEU A 126 3.97 -1.63 -9.65
C LEU A 126 4.18 -0.40 -10.55
N ALA A 127 5.19 0.41 -10.24
CA ALA A 127 5.43 1.72 -10.83
C ALA A 127 6.84 2.15 -10.50
N GLU A 128 7.48 2.95 -11.35
CA GLU A 128 8.73 3.61 -10.95
C GLU A 128 8.42 4.51 -9.74
N ALA A 129 9.09 4.23 -8.63
CA ALA A 129 8.68 4.69 -7.30
C ALA A 129 9.79 5.44 -6.57
N SER A 130 9.36 6.45 -5.83
CA SER A 130 10.13 7.08 -4.76
C SER A 130 9.24 7.08 -3.52
N ILE A 131 9.75 6.56 -2.40
CA ILE A 131 8.98 6.39 -1.17
C ILE A 131 9.88 6.77 0.01
N GLU A 132 9.48 7.79 0.75
CA GLU A 132 10.00 8.04 2.08
C GLU A 132 9.25 7.12 3.07
N GLN A 133 9.98 6.18 3.67
CA GLN A 133 9.39 5.21 4.59
C GLN A 133 9.05 5.88 5.94
N GLY A 134 7.87 5.56 6.47
CA GLY A 134 7.38 6.08 7.75
C GLY A 134 6.12 6.94 7.63
N ASP A 135 5.48 7.18 8.77
CA ASP A 135 4.30 8.04 8.84
C ASP A 135 4.65 9.48 8.46
N GLY A 136 3.88 10.06 7.54
CA GLY A 136 4.09 11.40 7.01
C GLY A 136 5.12 11.50 5.89
N GLY A 137 5.75 10.38 5.49
CA GLY A 137 6.70 10.35 4.38
C GLY A 137 6.04 10.71 3.04
N GLU A 138 6.77 11.38 2.17
CA GLU A 138 6.31 11.67 0.81
C GLU A 138 6.55 10.47 -0.12
N PHE A 139 5.66 10.29 -1.08
CA PHE A 139 5.87 9.29 -2.13
C PHE A 139 5.48 9.81 -3.52
N TRP A 140 6.06 9.19 -4.54
CA TRP A 140 5.84 9.50 -5.93
C TRP A 140 5.85 8.23 -6.76
N PHE A 141 4.82 8.03 -7.58
CA PHE A 141 4.71 6.92 -8.52
C PHE A 141 4.57 7.45 -9.95
N VAL A 142 5.37 6.89 -10.85
CA VAL A 142 5.19 7.01 -12.29
C VAL A 142 4.63 5.69 -12.78
N TRP A 143 3.32 5.66 -13.05
CA TRP A 143 2.63 4.42 -13.45
C TRP A 143 3.14 3.93 -14.81
N MET A 144 3.60 2.69 -14.85
CA MET A 144 4.18 2.06 -16.03
C MET A 144 3.19 1.12 -16.75
N THR A 145 1.88 1.29 -16.52
CA THR A 145 0.84 0.34 -16.93
C THR A 145 0.63 0.24 -18.44
N VAL A 146 0.54 -1.01 -18.90
CA VAL A 146 0.04 -1.48 -20.20
C VAL A 146 -1.51 -1.43 -20.22
N PRO A 147 -2.18 -1.20 -21.37
CA PRO A 147 -1.63 -1.13 -22.73
C PRO A 147 -1.19 0.26 -23.14
N ASP A 148 -1.30 1.27 -22.26
CA ASP A 148 -1.07 2.62 -22.70
C ASP A 148 -0.13 3.35 -21.75
N ARG A 149 1.16 3.32 -22.10
CA ARG A 149 2.14 4.27 -21.57
C ARG A 149 1.68 5.73 -21.80
N SER A 150 0.67 5.99 -22.65
CA SER A 150 0.02 7.30 -22.76
C SER A 150 -0.79 7.72 -21.51
N LEU A 151 -1.17 6.75 -20.66
CA LEU A 151 -1.81 6.97 -19.36
C LEU A 151 -0.81 6.97 -18.20
N ALA A 152 0.51 6.99 -18.49
CA ALA A 152 1.57 7.16 -17.50
C ALA A 152 1.44 8.52 -16.82
N SER A 153 0.55 8.61 -15.84
CA SER A 153 0.29 9.81 -15.07
C SER A 153 1.11 9.73 -13.81
N ALA A 154 2.18 10.50 -13.71
CA ALA A 154 2.88 10.57 -12.44
C ALA A 154 1.93 11.12 -11.35
N SER A 155 1.94 10.50 -10.17
CA SER A 155 1.08 10.89 -9.05
C SER A 155 1.81 10.64 -7.74
N GLY A 156 1.60 11.54 -6.77
CA GLY A 156 2.21 11.41 -5.46
C GLY A 156 1.29 11.86 -4.34
N GLY A 157 1.84 11.81 -3.15
CA GLY A 157 1.10 12.15 -1.95
C GLY A 157 1.90 11.82 -0.71
N VAL A 158 1.19 11.43 0.35
CA VAL A 158 1.76 11.17 1.67
C VAL A 158 1.42 9.77 2.15
N VAL A 159 2.39 9.14 2.81
CA VAL A 159 2.21 7.90 3.57
C VAL A 159 1.51 8.27 4.87
N THR A 160 0.22 7.97 4.96
CA THR A 160 -0.60 8.29 6.14
C THR A 160 -0.55 7.25 7.24
N ARG A 161 -0.05 6.05 6.93
CA ARG A 161 0.18 4.96 7.87
C ARG A 161 1.32 4.09 7.36
N PHE A 162 2.27 3.77 8.22
CA PHE A 162 3.37 2.84 7.94
C PHE A 162 3.61 1.93 9.15
N GLU A 163 2.98 0.76 9.15
CA GLU A 163 3.19 -0.28 10.16
C GLU A 163 4.02 -1.41 9.58
N GLU A 164 5.30 -1.43 9.97
CA GLU A 164 6.28 -2.39 9.49
C GLU A 164 5.77 -3.84 9.54
N GLY A 165 5.90 -4.54 8.41
CA GLY A 165 5.46 -5.92 8.22
C GLY A 165 3.95 -6.15 8.19
N ARG A 166 3.13 -5.09 8.21
CA ARG A 166 1.67 -5.20 8.38
C ARG A 166 0.85 -4.34 7.44
N ALA A 167 1.14 -3.04 7.34
CA ALA A 167 0.23 -2.12 6.68
C ALA A 167 0.91 -0.86 6.16
N ILE A 168 0.53 -0.42 4.95
CA ILE A 168 0.88 0.90 4.41
C ILE A 168 -0.38 1.56 3.86
N ASP A 169 -0.59 2.84 4.17
CA ASP A 169 -1.67 3.66 3.59
C ASP A 169 -1.08 4.84 2.82
N TYR A 170 -1.16 4.78 1.50
CA TYR A 170 -0.82 5.87 0.60
C TYR A 170 -2.06 6.75 0.35
N THR A 171 -1.95 8.04 0.64
CA THR A 171 -2.99 9.03 0.31
C THR A 171 -2.47 9.92 -0.81
N PHE A 172 -3.09 9.80 -1.99
CA PHE A 172 -2.76 10.61 -3.16
C PHE A 172 -3.38 11.99 -3.02
N VAL A 173 -2.59 13.03 -3.31
CA VAL A 173 -3.01 14.43 -3.20
C VAL A 173 -2.79 15.14 -4.54
N HIS A 174 -3.82 15.82 -5.02
CA HIS A 174 -3.78 16.63 -6.23
C HIS A 174 -4.35 18.01 -5.94
N GLU A 175 -3.59 19.08 -6.21
CA GLU A 175 -4.00 20.47 -5.95
C GLU A 175 -4.45 20.73 -4.50
N GLY A 176 -3.90 19.98 -3.54
CA GLY A 176 -4.24 20.09 -2.11
C GLY A 176 -5.45 19.27 -1.67
N GLU A 177 -6.10 18.54 -2.58
CA GLU A 177 -7.23 17.66 -2.29
C GLU A 177 -6.86 16.19 -2.38
N VAL A 178 -7.46 15.35 -1.55
CA VAL A 178 -7.28 13.89 -1.60
C VAL A 178 -8.00 13.33 -2.83
N SER A 179 -7.24 12.76 -3.76
CA SER A 179 -7.78 12.21 -5.01
C SER A 179 -8.04 10.70 -4.92
N ALA A 180 -7.21 9.97 -4.19
CA ALA A 180 -7.30 8.52 -4.02
C ALA A 180 -6.61 8.05 -2.74
N ARG A 181 -6.94 6.83 -2.31
CA ARG A 181 -6.27 6.11 -1.24
C ARG A 181 -5.93 4.70 -1.70
N PHE A 182 -4.73 4.25 -1.35
CA PHE A 182 -4.24 2.91 -1.62
C PHE A 182 -3.72 2.31 -0.32
N LEU A 183 -4.39 1.26 0.14
CA LEU A 183 -4.11 0.59 1.40
C LEU A 183 -3.62 -0.82 1.12
N ILE A 184 -2.43 -1.15 1.61
CA ILE A 184 -1.85 -2.49 1.57
C ILE A 184 -1.90 -3.06 2.98
N ARG A 185 -2.36 -4.30 3.12
CA ARG A 185 -2.39 -5.05 4.38
C ARG A 185 -1.78 -6.43 4.16
N LEU A 186 -0.92 -6.85 5.07
CA LEU A 186 -0.30 -8.16 5.08
C LEU A 186 -0.77 -8.94 6.30
N HIS A 187 -1.26 -10.15 6.07
CA HIS A 187 -1.69 -11.05 7.13
C HIS A 187 -0.97 -12.39 7.00
N GLU A 188 -0.29 -12.83 8.05
CA GLU A 188 0.25 -14.19 8.10
C GLU A 188 -0.92 -15.17 8.21
N VAL A 189 -0.93 -16.16 7.32
CA VAL A 189 -1.91 -17.25 7.32
C VAL A 189 -1.19 -18.60 7.29
N PRO A 190 -1.76 -19.66 7.89
CA PRO A 190 -1.22 -21.01 7.77
C PRO A 190 -1.27 -21.49 6.32
N GLY A 191 -0.17 -22.09 5.83
CA GLY A 191 -0.13 -22.67 4.49
C GLY A 191 1.25 -22.57 3.83
N GLY A 192 1.39 -23.15 2.64
CA GLY A 192 2.59 -23.03 1.81
C GLY A 192 3.74 -23.97 2.19
N PRO A 193 4.86 -23.94 1.45
CA PRO A 193 5.96 -24.89 1.60
C PRO A 193 6.68 -24.86 2.96
N ARG A 194 6.45 -23.81 3.75
CA ARG A 194 7.09 -23.56 5.06
C ARG A 194 6.08 -23.37 6.20
N ASP A 195 4.85 -23.87 6.03
CA ASP A 195 3.71 -23.72 6.95
C ASP A 195 3.29 -22.26 7.24
N ARG A 196 3.84 -21.29 6.51
CA ARG A 196 3.46 -19.87 6.56
C ARG A 196 3.33 -19.30 5.16
N GLN A 197 2.25 -18.57 4.96
CA GLN A 197 1.91 -17.79 3.77
C GLN A 197 1.51 -16.37 4.19
N THR A 198 1.50 -15.46 3.22
CA THR A 198 0.99 -14.10 3.42
C THR A 198 -0.26 -13.90 2.58
N GLU A 199 -1.37 -13.53 3.21
CA GLU A 199 -2.50 -12.92 2.51
C GLU A 199 -2.22 -11.42 2.36
N ILE A 200 -2.10 -10.96 1.12
CA ILE A 200 -2.01 -9.55 0.75
C ILE A 200 -3.42 -9.05 0.47
N GLY A 201 -3.87 -8.04 1.20
CA GLY A 201 -5.06 -7.27 0.92
C GLY A 201 -4.70 -5.91 0.34
N VAL A 202 -5.20 -5.60 -0.84
CA VAL A 202 -5.05 -4.29 -1.48
C VAL A 202 -6.41 -3.64 -1.62
N THR A 203 -6.58 -2.44 -1.05
CA THR A 203 -7.78 -1.62 -1.23
C THR A 203 -7.40 -0.34 -1.95
N VAL A 204 -8.08 -0.06 -3.06
CA VAL A 204 -7.85 1.12 -3.89
C VAL A 204 -9.16 1.87 -4.02
N SER A 205 -9.20 3.12 -3.59
CA SER A 205 -10.40 3.94 -3.61
C SER A 205 -10.12 5.38 -4.03
N GLY A 206 -11.15 6.07 -4.52
CA GLY A 206 -11.03 7.44 -5.01
C GLY A 206 -12.12 7.76 -6.01
N PHE A 207 -11.79 8.60 -7.00
CA PHE A 207 -12.69 8.97 -8.10
C PHE A 207 -12.10 8.61 -9.45
N LEU A 208 -12.90 7.99 -10.33
CA LEU A 208 -12.47 7.62 -11.68
C LEU A 208 -13.49 8.06 -12.73
N PRO A 209 -13.03 8.36 -13.95
CA PRO A 209 -13.89 8.44 -15.13
C PRO A 209 -14.80 7.22 -15.25
N ALA A 210 -16.06 7.43 -15.62
CA ALA A 210 -16.95 6.34 -15.99
C ALA A 210 -16.33 5.52 -17.14
N GLY A 211 -16.43 4.19 -17.04
CA GLY A 211 -16.01 3.26 -18.11
C GLY A 211 -14.58 2.70 -18.01
N ILE A 212 -13.74 3.15 -17.07
CA ILE A 212 -12.36 2.61 -16.92
C ILE A 212 -12.18 1.67 -15.72
N ALA A 213 -13.26 1.34 -15.00
CA ALA A 213 -13.19 0.49 -13.80
C ALA A 213 -12.57 -0.88 -14.09
N ASN A 214 -12.99 -1.56 -15.16
CA ASN A 214 -12.48 -2.89 -15.51
C ASN A 214 -11.03 -2.86 -16.00
N VAL A 215 -10.62 -1.78 -16.66
CA VAL A 215 -9.22 -1.53 -17.04
C VAL A 215 -8.36 -1.49 -15.77
N ILE A 216 -8.76 -0.72 -14.76
CA ILE A 216 -8.02 -0.60 -13.50
C ILE A 216 -8.02 -1.92 -12.73
N LYS A 217 -9.15 -2.61 -12.62
CA LYS A 217 -9.22 -3.94 -12.01
C LYS A 217 -8.30 -4.94 -12.70
N ALA A 218 -8.25 -4.95 -14.03
CA ALA A 218 -7.36 -5.83 -14.80
C ALA A 218 -5.89 -5.50 -14.57
N SER A 219 -5.53 -4.21 -14.54
CA SER A 219 -4.16 -3.77 -14.25
C SER A 219 -3.71 -4.16 -12.84
N TRP A 220 -4.57 -4.00 -11.83
CA TRP A 220 -4.26 -4.45 -10.46
C TRP A 220 -4.08 -5.97 -10.36
N ARG A 221 -4.91 -6.76 -11.05
CA ARG A 221 -4.72 -8.21 -11.11
C ARG A 221 -3.37 -8.58 -11.71
N LEU A 222 -2.97 -7.91 -12.79
CA LEU A 222 -1.64 -8.11 -13.38
C LEU A 222 -0.52 -7.72 -12.42
N HIS A 223 -0.59 -6.55 -11.79
CA HIS A 223 0.45 -6.11 -10.85
C HIS A 223 0.62 -7.06 -9.68
N LEU A 224 -0.46 -7.67 -9.19
CA LEU A 224 -0.35 -8.68 -8.13
C LEU A 224 0.31 -9.99 -8.60
N ASP A 225 0.19 -10.33 -9.89
CA ASP A 225 1.00 -11.43 -10.46
C ASP A 225 2.47 -11.02 -10.54
N LEU A 226 2.78 -9.80 -10.99
CA LEU A 226 4.15 -9.28 -11.04
C LEU A 226 4.80 -9.16 -9.66
N LEU A 227 4.03 -8.83 -8.63
CA LEU A 227 4.49 -8.85 -7.24
C LEU A 227 4.89 -10.27 -6.83
N GLU A 228 4.10 -11.27 -7.20
CA GLU A 228 4.42 -12.67 -6.94
C GLU A 228 5.70 -13.09 -7.68
N ASP A 229 5.85 -12.71 -8.95
CA ASP A 229 7.08 -12.99 -9.72
C ASP A 229 8.31 -12.31 -9.08
N LEU A 230 8.18 -11.04 -8.67
CA LEU A 230 9.24 -10.27 -8.01
C LEU A 230 9.73 -10.95 -6.73
N VAL A 231 8.82 -11.34 -5.82
CA VAL A 231 9.23 -11.95 -4.54
C VAL A 231 9.84 -13.34 -4.71
N HIS A 232 9.63 -13.98 -5.88
CA HIS A 232 10.31 -15.21 -6.28
C HIS A 232 11.61 -14.94 -7.09
N GLY A 233 12.02 -13.68 -7.22
CA GLY A 233 13.30 -13.28 -7.83
C GLY A 233 13.21 -12.94 -9.32
N SER A 234 12.01 -12.72 -9.85
CA SER A 234 11.76 -12.35 -11.25
C SER A 234 11.11 -10.96 -11.33
N PRO A 235 11.86 -9.86 -11.11
CA PRO A 235 11.34 -8.50 -11.27
C PRO A 235 10.92 -8.27 -12.73
N VAL A 236 9.91 -7.41 -12.93
CA VAL A 236 9.44 -7.08 -14.28
C VAL A 236 10.48 -6.25 -15.03
N ASP A 237 10.68 -6.57 -16.32
CA ASP A 237 11.34 -5.66 -17.26
C ASP A 237 10.28 -4.79 -17.93
N TRP A 238 10.20 -3.52 -17.54
CA TRP A 238 9.25 -2.58 -18.11
C TRP A 238 9.42 -2.37 -19.62
N ALA A 239 10.61 -2.63 -20.19
CA ALA A 239 10.85 -2.53 -21.62
C ALA A 239 10.14 -3.64 -22.42
N THR A 240 10.00 -4.84 -21.86
CA THR A 240 9.36 -6.00 -22.51
C THR A 240 8.00 -6.35 -21.94
N CYS A 241 7.58 -5.70 -20.85
CA CYS A 241 6.34 -5.98 -20.11
C CYS A 241 5.09 -6.10 -21.00
N GLU A 242 4.90 -5.25 -22.00
CA GLU A 242 3.77 -5.35 -22.93
C GLU A 242 3.80 -6.64 -23.75
N ALA A 243 4.97 -7.01 -24.28
CA ALA A 243 5.13 -8.21 -25.09
C ALA A 243 4.90 -9.49 -24.26
N GLU A 244 5.34 -9.48 -23.00
CA GLU A 244 5.28 -10.63 -22.11
C GLU A 244 3.92 -10.77 -21.42
N HIS A 245 3.34 -9.68 -20.93
CA HIS A 245 2.16 -9.70 -20.07
C HIS A 245 0.90 -9.09 -20.72
N GLY A 246 1.00 -8.46 -21.89
CA GLY A 246 -0.14 -7.83 -22.56
C GLY A 246 -1.26 -8.81 -22.93
N ALA A 247 -0.94 -10.08 -23.18
CA ALA A 247 -1.94 -11.13 -23.38
C ALA A 247 -2.69 -11.49 -22.09
N THR A 248 -1.96 -11.57 -20.96
CA THR A 248 -2.52 -11.82 -19.63
C THR A 248 -3.45 -10.70 -19.20
N TRP A 249 -3.04 -9.45 -19.39
CA TRP A 249 -3.87 -8.29 -19.09
C TRP A 249 -5.18 -8.29 -19.90
N ARG A 250 -5.10 -8.52 -21.22
CA ARG A 250 -6.30 -8.61 -22.08
C ARG A 250 -7.24 -9.72 -21.67
N ARG A 251 -6.70 -10.87 -21.22
CA ARG A 251 -7.50 -11.95 -20.65
C ARG A 251 -8.24 -11.50 -19.39
N TYR A 252 -7.57 -10.83 -18.46
CA TYR A 252 -8.22 -10.30 -17.25
C TYR A 252 -9.29 -9.26 -17.56
N LEU A 253 -9.06 -8.39 -18.54
CA LEU A 253 -10.06 -7.43 -18.99
C LEU A 253 -11.29 -8.15 -19.57
N ALA A 254 -11.09 -9.11 -20.47
CA ALA A 254 -12.19 -9.86 -21.07
C ALA A 254 -13.01 -10.67 -20.04
N GLU A 255 -12.35 -11.26 -19.04
CA GLU A 255 -13.02 -11.94 -17.92
C GLU A 255 -13.93 -10.98 -17.13
N LEU A 256 -13.46 -9.76 -16.86
CA LEU A 256 -14.22 -8.74 -16.12
C LEU A 256 -15.40 -8.21 -16.94
N GLU A 257 -15.19 -7.92 -18.22
CA GLU A 257 -16.26 -7.48 -19.13
C GLU A 257 -17.34 -8.56 -19.31
N SER A 258 -16.95 -9.83 -19.34
CA SER A 258 -17.90 -10.95 -19.47
C SER A 258 -18.70 -11.22 -18.19
N ALA A 259 -18.19 -10.82 -17.02
CA ALA A 259 -18.87 -11.01 -15.74
C ALA A 259 -19.91 -9.92 -15.42
N GLU A 260 -19.85 -8.79 -16.13
CA GLU A 260 -20.77 -7.65 -15.97
C GLU A 260 -21.93 -7.65 -16.99
N GLY A 261 -21.90 -8.53 -18.00
CA GLY A 261 -22.94 -8.68 -19.04
C GLY A 261 -23.91 -9.83 -18.78
#